data_AF-A0A239JP88-F1
#
_entry.id   AF-A0A239JP88-F1
#
_cell.length_a   1.000
_cell.length_b   1.000
_cell.length_c   1.000
_cell.angle_alpha   90.00
_cell.angle_beta   90.00
_cell.angle_gamma   90.00
#
_symmetry.space_group_name_H-M   'P 1'
#
loop_
_entity.id
_entity.type
_entity.pdbx_description
1 polymer ?
#
loop_
_entity_poly.entity_id
_entity_poly.type
_entity_poly.pdbx_seq_one_letter_code
_entity_poly.pdbx_strand_id
1 'polypeptide(L)' 'MISLVPVAVVLASERGVRPAPVIDSSDATQRDYWAYRLSVSPTELNAAIEKVGSSVAAVRRHLGK' A
#
# COMPACT_ATOMS: atom_id res chain seq x y z
N MET A 1 -29.23 -17.75 16.51
CA MET A 1 -29.36 -17.58 15.04
C MET A 1 -28.00 -17.17 14.51
N ILE A 2 -27.39 -17.96 13.65
CA ILE A 2 -26.05 -17.70 13.10
C ILE A 2 -26.25 -16.88 11.82
N SER A 3 -25.74 -15.64 11.77
CA SER A 3 -25.88 -14.79 10.60
C SER A 3 -24.79 -15.14 9.60
N LEU A 4 -25.18 -15.71 8.46
CA LEU A 4 -24.27 -16.00 7.36
C LEU A 4 -23.93 -14.70 6.64
N VAL A 5 -22.75 -14.17 6.91
CA VAL A 5 -22.22 -12.97 6.25
C VAL A 5 -21.37 -13.42 5.06
N PRO A 6 -21.49 -12.77 3.88
CA PRO A 6 -20.71 -13.15 2.71
C PRO A 6 -19.20 -13.03 2.98
N VAL A 7 -18.43 -13.99 2.47
CA VAL A 7 -16.96 -14.03 2.61
C VAL A 7 -16.30 -12.73 2.10
N ALA A 8 -16.91 -12.04 1.14
CA ALA A 8 -16.45 -10.73 0.68
C ALA A 8 -16.44 -9.65 1.78
N VAL A 9 -17.41 -9.68 2.69
CA VAL A 9 -17.50 -8.76 3.84
C VAL A 9 -16.47 -9.14 4.91
N VAL A 10 -16.26 -10.44 5.16
CA VAL A 10 -15.17 -10.90 6.04
C VAL A 10 -13.82 -10.49 5.47
N LEU A 11 -13.55 -10.76 4.19
CA LEU A 11 -12.32 -10.34 3.50
C LEU A 11 -12.15 -8.81 3.41
N ALA A 12 -13.23 -8.04 3.48
CA ALA A 12 -13.19 -6.58 3.54
C ALA A 12 -12.94 -6.07 4.97
N SER A 13 -13.50 -6.73 5.99
CA SER A 13 -13.22 -6.47 7.40
C SER A 13 -11.79 -6.85 7.80
N GLU A 14 -11.25 -7.93 7.22
CA GLU A 14 -9.84 -8.35 7.39
C GLU A 14 -8.90 -7.42 6.59
N ARG A 15 -9.40 -6.81 5.51
CA ARG A 15 -8.74 -5.70 4.77
C ARG A 15 -9.06 -4.32 5.35
N GLY A 16 -9.57 -4.26 6.57
CA GLY A 16 -9.69 -3.04 7.37
C GLY A 16 -8.35 -2.44 7.80
N VAL A 17 -7.23 -3.06 7.44
CA VAL A 17 -5.89 -2.47 7.54
C VAL A 17 -5.78 -1.42 6.44
N ARG A 18 -6.25 -0.21 6.73
CA ARG A 18 -5.82 0.98 5.99
C ARG A 18 -4.28 0.88 5.97
N PRO A 19 -3.67 0.72 4.79
CA PRO A 19 -2.24 0.51 4.73
C PRO A 19 -1.57 1.71 5.39
N ALA A 20 -0.46 1.47 6.09
CA ALA A 20 0.23 2.55 6.78
C ALA A 20 0.44 3.72 5.81
N PRO A 21 0.13 4.97 6.20
CA PRO A 21 0.29 6.13 5.33
C PRO A 21 1.75 6.41 4.97
N VAL A 22 2.67 5.66 5.58
CA VAL A 22 4.11 5.73 5.44
C VAL A 22 4.60 4.38 4.91
N ILE A 23 5.39 4.42 3.84
CA ILE A 23 6.13 3.29 3.28
C ILE A 23 7.44 3.18 4.04
N ASP A 24 7.61 2.07 4.74
CA ASP A 24 8.93 1.73 5.27
C ASP A 24 9.78 1.13 4.13
N SER A 25 10.80 1.89 3.67
CA SER A 25 11.69 1.42 2.61
C SER A 25 12.66 0.33 3.06
N SER A 26 12.83 0.13 4.37
CA SER A 26 13.63 -0.95 4.94
C SER A 26 12.86 -2.28 4.99
N ASP A 27 11.54 -2.24 4.85
CA ASP A 27 10.69 -3.43 4.81
C ASP A 27 10.43 -3.86 3.36
N ALA A 28 11.02 -4.99 2.97
CA ALA A 28 10.87 -5.54 1.62
C ALA A 28 9.40 -5.87 1.29
N THR A 29 8.62 -6.32 2.28
CA THR A 29 7.22 -6.73 2.08
C THR A 29 6.35 -5.49 1.81
N GLN A 30 6.55 -4.40 2.54
CA GLN A 30 5.88 -3.13 2.28
C GLN A 30 6.26 -2.54 0.92
N ARG A 31 7.54 -2.62 0.54
CA ARG A 31 7.99 -2.16 -0.77
C ARG A 31 7.31 -2.92 -1.90
N ASP A 32 7.31 -4.25 -1.86
CA ASP A 32 6.66 -5.07 -2.90
C ASP A 32 5.15 -4.82 -2.94
N TYR A 33 4.52 -4.70 -1.76
CA TYR A 33 3.10 -4.38 -1.65
C TYR A 33 2.74 -3.03 -2.30
N TRP A 34 3.49 -1.98 -1.98
CA TRP A 34 3.25 -0.65 -2.52
C TRP A 34 3.65 -0.52 -3.98
N ALA A 35 4.72 -1.19 -4.42
CA ALA A 35 5.12 -1.28 -5.81
C ALA A 35 4.02 -1.92 -6.66
N TYR A 36 3.49 -3.06 -6.21
CA TYR A 36 2.35 -3.72 -6.84
C TYR A 36 1.12 -2.80 -6.91
N ARG A 37 0.77 -2.18 -5.78
CA ARG A 37 -0.43 -1.35 -5.68
C ARG A 37 -0.35 -0.06 -6.50
N LEU A 38 0.82 0.55 -6.61
CA LEU A 38 1.06 1.73 -7.44
C LEU A 38 1.38 1.37 -8.90
N SER A 39 1.49 0.08 -9.20
CA SER A 39 1.89 -0.47 -10.52
C SER A 39 3.21 0.13 -11.01
N VAL A 40 4.20 0.19 -10.12
CA VAL A 40 5.56 0.66 -10.39
C VAL A 40 6.57 -0.39 -9.95
N SER A 41 7.80 -0.31 -10.43
CA SER A 41 8.87 -1.18 -9.94
C SER A 41 9.29 -0.82 -8.50
N PRO A 42 9.81 -1.77 -7.70
CA PRO A 42 10.34 -1.47 -6.37
C PRO A 42 11.47 -0.43 -6.40
N THR A 43 12.24 -0.39 -7.49
CA THR A 43 13.31 0.59 -7.71
C THR A 43 12.74 1.99 -7.93
N GLU A 44 11.70 2.13 -8.77
CA GLU A 44 11.01 3.41 -8.96
C GLU A 44 10.31 3.88 -7.70
N LEU A 45 9.73 2.95 -6.94
CA LEU A 45 9.14 3.26 -5.64
C LEU A 45 10.20 3.84 -4.69
N ASN A 46 11.37 3.21 -4.61
CA ASN A 46 12.46 3.68 -3.75
C ASN A 46 12.99 5.06 -4.20
N ALA A 47 13.16 5.26 -5.51
CA ALA A 47 13.54 6.56 -6.07
C ALA A 47 12.50 7.65 -5.76
N ALA A 48 11.21 7.33 -5.85
CA ALA A 48 10.14 8.26 -5.48
C ALA A 48 10.19 8.58 -3.98
N ILE A 49 10.40 7.58 -3.12
CA ILE A 49 10.54 7.76 -1.66
C ILE A 49 11.74 8.67 -1.33
N GLU A 50 12.88 8.53 -2.01
CA GLU A 50 14.03 9.42 -1.83
C GLU A 50 13.73 10.87 -2.23
N LYS A 51 12.83 11.10 -3.20
CA LYS A 51 12.47 12.44 -3.69
C LYS A 51 11.41 13.13 -2.86
N VAL A 52 10.41 12.39 -2.36
CA VAL A 52 9.22 12.97 -1.70
C VAL A 52 9.03 12.53 -0.25
N GLY A 53 9.92 11.67 0.24
CA GLY A 53 9.85 11.05 1.56
C GLY A 53 9.03 9.76 1.57
N SER A 54 9.03 9.09 2.71
CA SER A 54 8.32 7.83 2.96
C SER A 54 6.79 7.95 2.94
N SER A 55 6.21 9.11 2.64
CA SER A 55 4.76 9.28 2.62
C SER A 55 4.15 8.73 1.33
N VAL A 56 3.22 7.77 1.45
CA VAL A 56 2.50 7.18 0.31
C VAL A 56 1.79 8.25 -0.51
N ALA A 57 1.17 9.23 0.15
CA ALA A 57 0.42 10.29 -0.53
C ALA A 57 1.33 11.14 -1.42
N ALA A 58 2.56 11.41 -0.95
CA ALA A 58 3.55 12.17 -1.69
C ALA A 58 4.12 11.36 -2.86
N VAL A 59 4.43 10.08 -2.65
CA VAL A 59 4.87 9.13 -3.70
C VAL A 59 3.80 8.99 -4.77
N ARG A 60 2.55 8.78 -4.36
CA ARG A 60 1.40 8.65 -5.27
C ARG A 60 1.17 9.93 -6.08
N ARG A 61 1.27 11.10 -5.44
CA ARG A 61 1.20 12.40 -6.12
C ARG A 61 2.35 12.63 -7.09
N HIS A 62 3.55 12.17 -6.75
CA HIS A 62 4.73 12.24 -7.62
C HIS A 62 4.58 11.35 -8.85
N LEU A 63 4.06 10.13 -8.66
CA LEU A 63 3.80 9.16 -9.73
C LEU A 63 2.52 9.47 -10.54
N GLY A 64 1.71 10.44 -10.11
CA GLY A 64 0.46 10.82 -10.77
C GLY A 64 -0.63 9.74 -10.76
N LYS A 65 -0.67 8.91 -9.71
CA LYS A 65 -1.60 7.77 -9.55
C LYS A 65 -2.72 8.05 -8.55
#